data_AF-A0A1G5VH67-F1
#
_entry.id   AF-A0A1G5VH67-F1
#
_cell.length_a   1.000
_cell.length_b   1.000
_cell.length_c   1.000
_cell.angle_alpha   90.00
_cell.angle_beta   90.00
_cell.angle_gamma   90.00
#
_symmetry.space_group_name_H-M   'P 1'
#
loop_
_entity.id
_entity.type
_entity.pdbx_description
1 polymer ?
#
loop_
_entity_poly.entity_id
_entity_poly.type
_entity_poly.pdbx_seq_one_letter_code
_entity_poly.pdbx_strand_id
1 'polypeptide(L)'
;MHKDKIKSYDELNADEHVVLDAFREMKIRYDKARIELINYRIDNLINNYTELQKIREDIRINYFLILEKINKEEFAEINIDYQEWKKVLDNEISEWNEEVELMLSLKYYFDDLLKRIKYGLVEQEIIEEERNIGLD
;
A
#
# COMPACT_ATOMS: atom_id res chain seq x y z
N MET A 1 23.96 43.20 1.76
CA MET A 1 23.00 42.16 1.38
C MET A 1 22.25 41.81 2.66
N HIS A 2 21.06 42.39 2.88
CA HIS A 2 20.21 41.93 3.98
C HIS A 2 19.75 40.53 3.59
N LYS A 3 20.15 39.51 4.36
CA LYS A 3 19.46 38.22 4.29
C LYS A 3 18.11 38.49 4.93
N ASP A 4 17.07 38.59 4.12
CA ASP A 4 15.71 38.64 4.64
C ASP A 4 15.51 37.37 5.47
N LYS A 5 15.27 37.55 6.77
CA LYS A 5 14.97 36.45 7.70
C LYS A 5 13.65 35.83 7.22
N ILE A 6 13.61 34.50 7.11
CA ILE A 6 12.34 33.80 6.92
C ILE A 6 11.51 34.03 8.18
N LYS A 7 10.30 34.56 8.03
CA LYS A 7 9.37 34.76 9.15
C LYS A 7 8.82 33.41 9.60
N SER A 8 8.73 33.19 10.90
CA SER A 8 7.96 32.05 11.45
C SER A 8 6.45 32.32 11.35
N TYR A 9 5.63 31.28 11.55
CA TYR A 9 4.17 31.42 11.51
C TYR A 9 3.66 32.54 12.44
N ASP A 10 4.19 32.64 13.66
CA ASP A 10 3.73 33.63 14.64
C ASP A 10 4.23 35.07 14.33
N GLU A 11 5.16 35.23 13.38
CA GLU A 11 5.68 36.54 12.93
C GLU A 11 4.90 37.11 11.72
N LEU A 12 3.92 36.37 11.19
CA LEU A 12 3.13 36.79 10.03
C LEU A 12 2.06 37.83 10.41
N ASN A 13 1.74 38.70 9.47
CA ASN A 13 0.57 39.57 9.58
C ASN A 13 -0.71 38.84 9.13
N ALA A 14 -1.88 39.47 9.33
CA ALA A 14 -3.17 38.85 9.03
C ALA A 14 -3.33 38.43 7.56
N ASP A 15 -2.87 39.25 6.61
CA ASP A 15 -2.96 38.93 5.17
C ASP A 15 -2.00 37.79 4.79
N GLU A 16 -0.80 37.78 5.38
CA GLU A 16 0.19 36.72 5.22
C GLU A 16 -0.33 35.37 5.76
N HIS A 17 -1.02 35.38 6.91
CA HIS A 17 -1.69 34.19 7.46
C HIS A 17 -2.77 33.65 6.51
N VAL A 18 -3.65 34.52 5.99
CA VAL A 18 -4.72 34.10 5.07
C VAL A 18 -4.14 33.39 3.84
N VAL A 19 -3.05 33.94 3.28
CA VAL A 19 -2.38 33.34 2.12
C VAL A 19 -1.75 32.00 2.48
N LEU A 20 -0.99 31.93 3.57
CA LEU A 20 -0.31 30.70 3.99
C LEU A 20 -1.30 29.58 4.33
N ASP A 21 -2.36 29.90 5.07
CA ASP A 21 -3.42 28.94 5.44
C ASP A 21 -4.12 28.39 4.19
N ALA A 22 -4.40 29.23 3.19
CA ALA A 22 -4.98 28.78 1.93
C ALA A 22 -4.04 27.82 1.17
N PHE A 23 -2.74 28.10 1.15
CA PHE A 23 -1.74 27.19 0.55
C PHE A 23 -1.64 25.88 1.34
N ARG A 24 -1.69 25.93 2.67
CA ARG A 24 -1.66 24.74 3.53
C ARG A 24 -2.87 23.85 3.26
N GLU A 25 -4.06 24.43 3.23
CA GLU A 25 -5.30 23.71 2.95
C GLU A 25 -5.27 23.09 1.53
N MET A 26 -4.77 23.83 0.54
CA MET A 26 -4.58 23.33 -0.82
C MET A 26 -3.62 22.14 -0.87
N LYS A 27 -2.47 22.23 -0.18
CA LYS A 27 -1.49 21.14 -0.09
C LYS A 27 -2.10 19.90 0.58
N ILE A 28 -2.76 20.06 1.73
CA ILE A 28 -3.40 18.95 2.45
C ILE A 28 -4.45 18.26 1.58
N ARG A 29 -5.28 19.03 0.86
CA ARG A 29 -6.26 18.45 -0.09
C ARG A 29 -5.59 17.68 -1.22
N TYR A 30 -4.53 18.24 -1.80
CA TYR A 30 -3.77 17.60 -2.87
C TYR A 30 -3.14 16.28 -2.40
N ASP A 31 -2.47 16.30 -1.25
CA ASP A 31 -1.83 15.12 -0.68
C ASP A 31 -2.86 14.06 -0.29
N LYS A 32 -3.99 14.47 0.30
CA LYS A 32 -5.13 13.57 0.58
C LYS A 32 -5.61 12.85 -0.69
N ALA A 33 -5.87 13.59 -1.78
CA ALA A 33 -6.34 13.00 -3.02
C ALA A 33 -5.32 12.01 -3.62
N ARG A 34 -4.02 12.31 -3.50
CA ARG A 34 -2.95 11.40 -3.93
C ARG A 34 -2.92 10.13 -3.09
N ILE A 35 -3.04 10.26 -1.77
CA ILE A 35 -3.07 9.11 -0.85
C ILE A 35 -4.30 8.25 -1.14
N GLU A 36 -5.48 8.84 -1.33
CA GLU A 36 -6.71 8.11 -1.70
C GLU A 36 -6.52 7.31 -3.01
N LEU A 37 -5.89 7.91 -4.02
CA LEU A 37 -5.58 7.23 -5.27
C LEU A 37 -4.60 6.06 -5.09
N ILE A 38 -3.55 6.25 -4.29
CA ILE A 38 -2.57 5.19 -4.00
C ILE A 38 -3.25 4.05 -3.25
N ASN A 39 -4.04 4.36 -2.22
CA ASN A 39 -4.74 3.38 -1.40
C ASN A 39 -5.72 2.55 -2.26
N TYR A 40 -6.48 3.21 -3.15
CA TYR A 40 -7.34 2.53 -4.13
C TYR A 40 -6.55 1.57 -5.05
N ARG A 41 -5.35 1.96 -5.50
CA ARG A 41 -4.50 1.09 -6.33
C ARG A 41 -3.98 -0.12 -5.57
N ILE A 42 -3.65 0.05 -4.29
CA ILE A 42 -3.23 -1.05 -3.41
C ILE A 42 -4.38 -2.05 -3.24
N ASP A 43 -5.59 -1.57 -2.96
CA ASP A 43 -6.78 -2.43 -2.83
C ASP A 43 -7.02 -3.27 -4.10
N ASN A 44 -6.93 -2.63 -5.28
CA ASN A 44 -7.05 -3.34 -6.55
C ASN A 44 -5.95 -4.38 -6.74
N LEU A 45 -4.71 -4.07 -6.35
CA LEU A 45 -3.60 -5.00 -6.50
C LEU A 45 -3.76 -6.22 -5.58
N ILE A 46 -4.16 -6.02 -4.32
CA ILE A 46 -4.47 -7.11 -3.38
C ILE A 46 -5.58 -8.01 -3.94
N ASN A 47 -6.65 -7.42 -4.49
CA ASN A 47 -7.74 -8.17 -5.10
C ASN A 47 -7.26 -9.00 -6.31
N ASN A 48 -6.48 -8.39 -7.21
CA ASN A 48 -5.91 -9.09 -8.37
C ASN A 48 -5.02 -10.27 -7.95
N TYR A 49 -4.18 -10.09 -6.92
CA TYR A 49 -3.36 -11.17 -6.38
C TYR A 49 -4.22 -12.31 -5.84
N THR A 50 -5.25 -11.99 -5.07
CA THR A 50 -6.17 -12.97 -4.50
C THR A 50 -6.89 -13.78 -5.59
N GLU A 51 -7.33 -13.12 -6.66
CA GLU A 51 -7.94 -13.80 -7.81
C GLU A 51 -6.94 -14.70 -8.54
N LEU A 52 -5.72 -14.21 -8.77
CA LEU A 52 -4.68 -14.95 -9.45
C LEU A 52 -4.23 -16.19 -8.67
N GLN A 53 -4.16 -16.10 -7.34
CA GLN A 53 -3.89 -17.26 -6.47
C GLN A 53 -4.93 -18.36 -6.65
N LYS A 54 -6.23 -18.02 -6.65
CA LYS A 54 -7.32 -18.98 -6.87
C LYS A 54 -7.24 -19.65 -8.23
N ILE A 55 -7.06 -18.86 -9.29
CA ILE A 55 -6.93 -19.39 -10.65
C ILE A 55 -5.75 -20.36 -10.75
N ARG A 56 -4.62 -20.00 -10.13
CA ARG A 56 -3.42 -20.84 -10.13
C ARG A 56 -3.63 -22.13 -9.36
N GLU A 57 -4.29 -22.08 -8.20
CA GLU A 57 -4.67 -23.26 -7.41
C GLU A 57 -5.55 -24.21 -8.23
N ASP A 58 -6.59 -23.68 -8.87
CA ASP A 58 -7.51 -24.46 -9.72
C ASP A 58 -6.78 -25.15 -10.89
N ILE A 59 -5.93 -24.41 -11.62
CA ILE A 59 -5.13 -24.96 -12.73
C ILE A 59 -4.26 -26.12 -12.24
N ARG A 60 -3.65 -25.96 -11.07
CA ARG A 60 -2.71 -26.92 -10.48
C ARG A 60 -3.40 -28.18 -9.99
N ILE A 61 -4.52 -28.06 -9.30
CA ILE A 61 -5.35 -29.20 -8.89
C ILE A 61 -5.78 -30.00 -10.12
N ASN A 62 -6.27 -29.32 -11.16
CA ASN A 62 -6.68 -29.97 -12.40
C ASN A 62 -5.51 -30.70 -13.10
N TYR A 63 -4.34 -30.06 -13.16
CA TYR A 63 -3.12 -30.69 -13.67
C TYR A 63 -2.80 -31.99 -12.92
N PHE A 64 -2.82 -31.96 -11.58
CA PHE A 64 -2.55 -33.15 -10.77
C PHE A 64 -3.59 -34.26 -11.00
N LEU A 65 -4.89 -33.93 -11.02
CA LEU A 65 -5.97 -34.89 -11.27
C LEU A 65 -5.83 -35.59 -12.63
N ILE A 66 -5.40 -34.86 -13.67
CA ILE A 66 -5.16 -35.44 -14.99
C ILE A 66 -4.05 -36.49 -14.91
N LEU A 67 -2.94 -36.18 -14.22
CA LEU A 67 -1.83 -37.12 -14.13
C LEU A 67 -2.17 -38.35 -13.29
N GLU A 68 -2.91 -38.16 -12.19
CA GLU A 68 -3.41 -39.26 -11.38
C GLU A 68 -4.30 -40.19 -12.22
N LYS A 69 -5.15 -39.61 -13.09
CA LYS A 69 -5.98 -40.37 -14.02
C LYS A 69 -5.16 -41.15 -15.04
N ILE A 70 -4.12 -40.54 -15.62
CA ILE A 70 -3.21 -41.20 -16.58
C ILE A 70 -2.56 -42.44 -15.95
N ASN A 71 -2.11 -42.33 -14.70
CA ASN A 71 -1.56 -43.46 -13.94
C ASN A 71 -2.60 -44.53 -13.64
N LYS A 72 -3.79 -44.14 -13.14
CA LYS A 72 -4.86 -45.08 -12.77
C LYS A 72 -5.41 -45.86 -13.95
N GLU A 73 -5.47 -45.24 -15.13
CA GLU A 73 -5.93 -45.87 -16.37
C GLU A 73 -4.79 -46.60 -17.11
N GLU A 74 -3.61 -46.73 -16.49
CA GLU A 74 -2.42 -47.43 -17.01
C GLU A 74 -1.98 -46.94 -18.41
N PHE A 75 -2.33 -45.71 -18.78
CA PHE A 75 -1.89 -45.12 -20.05
C PHE A 75 -0.38 -44.88 -20.08
N ALA A 76 0.19 -44.50 -18.93
CA ALA A 76 1.62 -44.35 -18.71
C ALA A 76 1.91 -44.40 -17.21
N GLU A 77 3.11 -44.85 -16.83
CA GLU A 77 3.60 -44.76 -15.46
C GLU A 77 4.32 -43.43 -15.26
N ILE A 78 3.60 -42.44 -14.74
CA ILE A 78 4.13 -41.13 -14.39
C ILE A 78 4.43 -41.12 -12.88
N ASN A 79 5.72 -41.11 -12.52
CA ASN A 79 6.12 -41.01 -11.12
C ASN A 79 5.91 -39.58 -10.61
N ILE A 80 4.77 -39.33 -9.95
CA ILE A 80 4.47 -38.04 -9.32
C ILE A 80 4.35 -38.25 -7.83
N ASP A 81 5.30 -37.68 -7.10
CA ASP A 81 5.19 -37.55 -5.66
C ASP A 81 4.27 -36.38 -5.32
N TYR A 82 3.02 -36.70 -4.95
CA TYR A 82 2.04 -35.71 -4.50
C TYR A 82 2.54 -34.88 -3.31
N GLN A 83 3.29 -35.48 -2.39
CA GLN A 83 3.80 -34.77 -1.22
C GLN A 83 4.86 -33.75 -1.62
N GLU A 84 5.75 -34.12 -2.53
CA GLU A 84 6.76 -33.19 -3.04
C GLU A 84 6.13 -32.06 -3.85
N TRP A 85 5.14 -32.37 -4.70
CA TRP A 85 4.38 -31.36 -5.43
C TRP A 85 3.64 -30.39 -4.51
N LYS A 86 3.01 -30.91 -3.44
CA LYS A 86 2.32 -30.09 -2.45
C LYS A 86 3.27 -29.15 -1.70
N LYS A 87 4.49 -29.60 -1.36
CA LYS A 87 5.49 -28.71 -0.74
C LYS A 87 5.85 -27.54 -1.65
N VAL A 88 6.06 -27.79 -2.94
CA VAL A 88 6.35 -26.72 -3.91
C VAL A 88 5.19 -25.72 -3.97
N LEU A 89 3.95 -26.23 -3.99
CA LEU A 89 2.74 -25.39 -3.95
C LEU A 89 2.68 -24.52 -2.69
N ASP A 90 2.85 -25.13 -1.52
CA ASP A 90 2.77 -24.43 -0.23
C ASP A 90 3.85 -23.34 -0.11
N ASN A 91 5.06 -23.61 -0.60
CA ASN A 91 6.15 -22.62 -0.61
C ASN A 91 5.83 -21.41 -1.50
N GLU A 92 5.35 -21.64 -2.73
CA GLU A 92 5.00 -20.55 -3.64
C GLU A 92 3.81 -19.74 -3.14
N ILE A 93 2.82 -20.38 -2.52
CA ILE A 93 1.70 -19.67 -1.87
C ILE A 93 2.24 -18.78 -0.74
N SER A 94 3.22 -19.26 0.03
CA SER A 94 3.86 -18.45 1.08
C SER A 94 4.48 -17.18 0.52
N GLU A 95 5.26 -17.28 -0.56
CA GLU A 95 5.88 -16.11 -1.21
C GLU A 95 4.84 -15.08 -1.66
N TRP A 96 3.73 -15.55 -2.24
CA TRP A 96 2.66 -14.66 -2.70
C TRP A 96 1.90 -14.01 -1.55
N ASN A 97 1.71 -14.75 -0.46
CA ASN A 97 1.12 -14.20 0.77
C ASN A 97 2.03 -13.14 1.38
N GLU A 98 3.34 -13.32 1.37
CA GLU A 98 4.30 -12.30 1.83
C GLU A 98 4.16 -10.99 1.03
N GLU A 99 4.04 -11.08 -0.31
CA GLU A 99 3.78 -9.89 -1.14
C GLU A 99 2.44 -9.21 -0.78
N VAL A 100 1.39 -9.97 -0.53
CA VAL A 100 0.09 -9.44 -0.07
C VAL A 100 0.19 -8.78 1.30
N GLU A 101 0.92 -9.36 2.24
CA GLU A 101 1.13 -8.79 3.58
C GLU A 101 1.90 -7.46 3.53
N LEU A 102 2.89 -7.34 2.63
CA LEU A 102 3.57 -6.06 2.38
C LEU A 102 2.61 -5.00 1.86
N MET A 103 1.71 -5.36 0.94
CA MET A 103 0.69 -4.44 0.43
C MET A 103 -0.34 -4.05 1.48
N LEU A 104 -0.78 -4.99 2.32
CA LEU A 104 -1.67 -4.72 3.45
C LEU A 104 -1.00 -3.77 4.46
N SER A 105 0.29 -3.97 4.75
CA SER A 105 1.06 -3.09 5.62
C SER A 105 1.11 -1.64 5.08
N LEU A 106 1.35 -1.48 3.77
CA LEU A 106 1.31 -0.17 3.12
C LEU A 106 -0.10 0.43 3.16
N LYS A 107 -1.14 -0.38 2.94
CA LYS A 107 -2.53 0.03 3.03
C LYS A 107 -2.85 0.59 4.43
N TYR A 108 -2.49 -0.13 5.49
CA TYR A 108 -2.72 0.31 6.86
C TYR A 108 -2.05 1.64 7.17
N TYR A 109 -0.82 1.84 6.68
CA TYR A 109 -0.12 3.11 6.79
C TYR A 109 -0.88 4.26 6.12
N PHE A 110 -1.35 4.07 4.87
CA PHE A 110 -2.11 5.10 4.17
C PHE A 110 -3.49 5.37 4.79
N ASP A 111 -4.16 4.33 5.28
CA ASP A 111 -5.43 4.46 6.02
C ASP A 111 -5.23 5.30 7.31
N ASP A 112 -4.12 5.11 8.01
CA ASP A 112 -3.77 5.93 9.18
C ASP A 112 -3.50 7.40 8.80
N LEU A 113 -2.70 7.65 7.75
CA LEU A 113 -2.47 9.00 7.24
C LEU A 113 -3.77 9.72 6.86
N LEU A 114 -4.68 9.03 6.17
CA LEU A 114 -5.99 9.60 5.83
C LEU A 114 -6.82 9.94 7.07
N LYS A 115 -6.78 9.10 8.11
CA LYS A 115 -7.42 9.41 9.40
C LYS A 115 -6.79 10.65 10.03
N ARG A 116 -5.46 10.75 10.07
CA ARG A 116 -4.75 11.91 10.63
C ARG A 116 -5.12 13.20 9.90
N ILE A 117 -5.19 13.18 8.57
CA ILE A 117 -5.67 14.31 7.77
C ILE A 117 -7.11 14.65 8.15
N LYS A 118 -8.01 13.66 8.22
CA LYS A 118 -9.42 13.87 8.56
C LYS A 118 -9.62 14.49 9.95
N TYR A 119 -8.77 14.14 10.91
CA TYR A 119 -8.82 14.67 12.28
C TYR A 119 -8.03 15.97 12.48
N GLY A 120 -7.46 16.55 11.40
CA GLY A 120 -6.70 17.80 11.46
C GLY A 120 -5.31 17.67 12.10
N LEU A 121 -4.83 16.45 12.37
CA LEU A 121 -3.53 16.23 13.01
C LEU A 121 -2.38 16.65 12.10
N VAL A 122 -2.48 16.36 10.80
CA VAL A 122 -1.47 16.78 9.81
C VAL A 122 -1.39 18.30 9.68
N GLU A 123 -2.53 19.00 9.80
CA GLU A 123 -2.54 20.46 9.78
C GLU A 123 -1.83 21.04 11.01
N GLN A 124 -2.08 20.48 12.19
CA GLN A 124 -1.41 20.89 13.43
C GLN A 124 0.10 20.65 13.37
N GLU A 125 0.53 19.50 12.84
CA GLU A 125 1.94 19.17 12.64
C GLU A 125 2.63 20.19 11.71
N ILE A 126 2.01 20.54 10.59
CA ILE A 126 2.55 21.54 9.65
C ILE A 126 2.65 22.92 10.32
N ILE A 127 1.61 23.36 11.05
CA ILE A 127 1.65 24.67 11.75
C ILE A 127 2.78 24.69 12.78
N GLU A 128 2.98 23.60 13.52
CA GLU A 128 4.04 23.51 14.51
C GLU A 128 5.43 23.53 13.85
N GLU A 129 5.61 22.85 12.71
CA GLU A 129 6.84 22.98 11.91
C GLU A 129 7.06 24.43 11.46
N GLU A 130 6.03 25.11 10.95
CA GLU A 130 6.08 26.50 10.47
C GLU A 130 6.39 27.51 11.59
N ARG A 131 5.97 27.26 12.83
CA ARG A 131 6.36 28.06 14.01
C ARG A 131 7.83 27.94 14.33
N ASN A 132 8.41 26.77 14.11
CA ASN A 132 9.79 26.45 14.47
C ASN A 132 10.80 26.79 13.37
N ILE A 133 10.35 27.32 12.22
CA ILE A 133 11.24 27.76 11.14
C ILE A 133 12.15 28.89 11.63
N GLY A 134 13.46 28.71 11.49
CA GLY A 134 14.47 29.73 11.76
C GLY A 134 14.96 29.82 13.22
N LEU A 135 14.72 28.78 14.02
CA LEU A 135 15.20 28.64 15.41
C LEU A 135 16.58 27.92 15.55
N ASP A 136 17.44 27.98 14.53
CA ASP A 136 18.83 27.49 14.63
C ASP A 136 19.74 28.39 15.50
#